data_AF-A0A535TTP4-F1
#
_entry.id   AF-A0A535TTP4-F1
#
_cell.length_a   1.000
_cell.length_b   1.000
_cell.length_c   1.000
_cell.angle_alpha   90.00
_cell.angle_beta   90.00
_cell.angle_gamma   90.00
#
_symmetry.space_group_name_H-M   'P 1'
#
loop_
_entity.id
_entity.type
_entity.pdbx_description
1 polymer ?
#
loop_
_entity_poly.entity_id
_entity_poly.type
_entity_poly.pdbx_seq_one_letter_code
_entity_poly.pdbx_strand_id
1 'polypeptide(L)'
;MTYTFGHRGATDGPIAYWVQQFLLMGPQLIPLIVGGVWWLWRRAPFRAAAVTIVAVELFFFLVGGKAYYPAPIYALAYAAGCVWFVESVRQPWIRRVAVAVAVAITVVLLPIGLPILPAKTTADSWVWKARKDFADMYGWPDLVQQVTRVYQQLPLRDRSAVMILASNYGEAGALDFYGHGLPPVVSPHLTYYYWAPAHMTPSTVIVVGYSRPYLGTFFGDIQQAATITNSYGLHNYEYGQAIWICRSPLVPLDQAWPRLKALD
;
A
#
# COMPACT_ATOMS: atom_id res chain seq x y z
N MET A 1 -14.50 -0.45 -12.98
CA MET A 1 -13.61 -0.51 -14.16
C MET A 1 -12.65 0.67 -14.23
N THR A 2 -13.08 1.91 -13.98
CA THR A 2 -12.21 3.11 -14.02
C THR A 2 -10.98 3.02 -13.10
N TYR A 3 -11.10 2.47 -11.89
CA TYR A 3 -9.96 2.24 -11.00
C TYR A 3 -8.94 1.26 -11.59
N THR A 4 -9.39 0.12 -12.12
CA THR A 4 -8.51 -0.90 -12.71
C THR A 4 -7.78 -0.41 -13.96
N PHE A 5 -8.39 0.47 -14.75
CA PHE A 5 -7.78 1.02 -15.97
C PHE A 5 -7.01 2.33 -15.76
N GLY A 6 -7.35 3.10 -14.72
CA GLY A 6 -6.71 4.39 -14.39
C GLY A 6 -5.56 4.27 -13.40
N HIS A 7 -5.63 3.30 -12.49
CA HIS A 7 -4.54 2.96 -11.59
C HIS A 7 -3.53 2.11 -12.37
N ARG A 8 -2.66 2.75 -13.16
CA ARG A 8 -1.44 2.10 -13.62
C ARG A 8 -0.68 1.75 -12.35
N GLY A 9 -0.70 0.46 -11.99
CA GLY A 9 0.17 0.00 -10.93
C GLY A 9 1.58 0.48 -11.30
N ALA A 10 2.21 1.25 -10.44
CA ALA A 10 3.63 1.55 -10.55
C ALA A 10 4.47 0.28 -10.33
N THR A 11 4.13 -0.82 -11.00
CA THR A 11 5.12 -1.77 -11.46
C THR A 11 5.91 -1.03 -12.51
N ASP A 12 7.15 -0.68 -12.17
CA ASP A 12 8.12 0.13 -12.93
C ASP A 12 8.50 -0.51 -14.29
N GLY A 13 7.51 -0.77 -15.14
CA GLY A 13 7.63 -1.42 -16.44
C GLY A 13 7.50 -2.95 -16.43
N PRO A 14 7.45 -3.57 -17.63
CA PRO A 14 7.28 -5.02 -17.80
C PRO A 14 8.35 -5.87 -17.10
N ILE A 15 9.59 -5.39 -17.06
CA ILE A 15 10.71 -6.09 -16.42
C ILE A 15 10.50 -6.12 -14.90
N ALA A 16 10.19 -4.96 -14.30
CA ALA A 16 9.97 -4.86 -12.87
C ALA A 16 8.81 -5.75 -12.42
N TYR A 17 7.73 -5.86 -13.22
CA TYR A 17 6.64 -6.78 -12.97
C TYR A 17 7.13 -8.22 -12.78
N TRP A 18 7.87 -8.77 -13.75
CA TRP A 18 8.34 -10.16 -13.69
C TRP A 18 9.41 -10.39 -12.61
N VAL A 19 10.24 -9.39 -12.32
CA VAL A 19 11.16 -9.43 -11.17
C VAL A 19 10.38 -9.51 -9.86
N GLN A 20 9.33 -8.69 -9.70
CA GLN A 20 8.46 -8.74 -8.53
C GLN A 20 7.72 -10.08 -8.45
N GLN A 21 7.25 -10.65 -9.57
CA GLN A 21 6.66 -11.99 -9.55
C GLN A 21 7.62 -13.06 -9.07
N PHE A 22 8.84 -13.06 -9.61
CA PHE A 22 9.89 -14.00 -9.20
C PHE A 22 10.15 -13.94 -7.69
N LEU A 23 10.22 -12.73 -7.13
CA LEU A 23 10.40 -12.51 -5.70
C LEU A 23 9.16 -12.93 -4.89
N LEU A 24 7.97 -12.61 -5.37
CA LEU A 24 6.70 -12.90 -4.69
C LEU A 24 6.40 -14.40 -4.66
N MET A 25 6.72 -15.11 -5.73
CA MET A 25 6.66 -16.57 -5.82
C MET A 25 7.65 -17.26 -4.87
N GLY A 26 8.68 -16.57 -4.41
CA GLY A 26 9.81 -17.16 -3.72
C GLY A 26 10.71 -17.91 -4.71
N PRO A 27 11.93 -17.43 -5.00
CA PRO A 27 12.85 -18.04 -5.95
C PRO A 27 13.08 -19.55 -5.72
N GLN A 28 13.11 -19.95 -4.46
CA GLN A 28 13.27 -21.33 -3.99
C GLN A 28 12.05 -22.23 -4.27
N LEU A 29 10.88 -21.66 -4.52
CA LEU A 29 9.63 -22.39 -4.75
C LEU A 29 9.24 -22.46 -6.24
N ILE A 30 10.01 -21.82 -7.12
CA ILE A 30 9.78 -21.86 -8.58
C ILE A 30 9.68 -23.28 -9.12
N PRO A 31 10.51 -24.25 -8.70
CA PRO A 31 10.35 -25.64 -9.15
C PRO A 31 8.97 -26.22 -8.81
N LEU A 32 8.38 -25.85 -7.66
CA LEU A 32 7.03 -26.29 -7.30
C LEU A 32 5.98 -25.64 -8.20
N ILE A 33 6.09 -24.35 -8.49
CA ILE A 33 5.13 -23.67 -9.37
C ILE A 33 5.18 -24.25 -10.78
N VAL A 34 6.37 -24.33 -11.38
CA VAL A 34 6.55 -24.86 -12.74
C VAL A 34 6.14 -26.33 -12.81
N GLY A 35 6.60 -27.13 -11.84
CA GLY A 35 6.23 -28.54 -11.72
C GLY A 35 4.74 -28.75 -11.51
N GLY A 36 4.10 -27.90 -10.71
CA GLY A 36 2.66 -27.92 -10.44
C GLY A 36 1.84 -27.58 -11.68
N VAL A 37 2.18 -26.51 -12.40
CA VAL A 37 1.53 -26.15 -13.67
C VAL A 37 1.69 -27.27 -14.70
N TRP A 38 2.88 -27.86 -14.80
CA TRP A 38 3.13 -29.00 -15.68
C TRP A 38 2.31 -30.24 -15.28
N TRP A 39 2.23 -30.54 -13.98
CA TRP A 39 1.45 -31.65 -13.42
C TRP A 39 -0.04 -31.52 -13.68
N LEU A 40 -0.59 -30.29 -13.57
CA LEU A 40 -1.97 -29.96 -13.92
C LEU A 40 -2.20 -30.11 -15.43
N TRP A 41 -1.29 -29.58 -16.26
CA TRP A 41 -1.40 -29.63 -17.72
C TRP A 41 -1.41 -31.05 -18.29
N ARG A 42 -0.61 -31.96 -17.72
CA ARG A 42 -0.56 -33.36 -18.19
C ARG A 42 -1.82 -34.17 -17.88
N ARG A 43 -2.62 -33.75 -16.90
CA ARG A 43 -3.82 -34.47 -16.46
C ARG A 43 -5.06 -33.81 -17.05
N ALA A 44 -5.76 -34.52 -17.93
CA ALA A 44 -6.93 -33.99 -18.63
C ALA A 44 -7.98 -33.31 -17.71
N PRO A 45 -8.31 -33.85 -16.52
CA PRO A 45 -9.26 -33.21 -15.61
C PRO A 45 -8.80 -31.84 -15.06
N PHE A 46 -7.50 -31.57 -15.04
CA PHE A 46 -6.91 -30.39 -14.39
C PHE A 46 -6.33 -29.36 -15.37
N ARG A 47 -6.46 -29.58 -16.69
CA ARG A 47 -5.93 -28.64 -17.69
C ARG A 47 -6.52 -27.23 -17.57
N ALA A 48 -7.81 -27.13 -17.25
CA ALA A 48 -8.46 -25.85 -17.03
C ALA A 48 -7.76 -25.04 -15.93
N ALA A 49 -7.37 -25.67 -14.82
CA ALA A 49 -6.63 -25.04 -13.73
C ALA A 49 -5.25 -24.53 -14.18
N ALA A 50 -4.51 -25.31 -14.97
CA ALA A 50 -3.23 -24.86 -15.54
C ALA A 50 -3.40 -23.62 -16.43
N VAL A 51 -4.44 -23.62 -17.28
CA VAL A 51 -4.79 -22.48 -18.14
C VAL A 51 -5.17 -21.27 -17.30
N THR A 52 -5.95 -21.44 -16.23
CA THR A 52 -6.34 -20.34 -15.34
C THR A 52 -5.12 -19.67 -14.69
N ILE A 53 -4.13 -20.44 -14.21
CA ILE A 53 -2.91 -19.87 -13.63
C ILE A 53 -2.22 -18.94 -14.63
N VAL A 54 -1.99 -19.43 -15.85
CA VAL A 54 -1.33 -18.65 -16.91
C VAL A 54 -2.19 -17.47 -17.35
N ALA A 55 -3.50 -17.66 -17.51
CA ALA A 55 -4.42 -16.62 -17.96
C ALA A 55 -4.54 -15.48 -16.95
N VAL A 56 -4.61 -15.77 -15.64
CA VAL A 56 -4.67 -14.74 -14.59
C VAL A 56 -3.38 -13.94 -14.53
N GLU A 57 -2.22 -14.61 -14.61
CA GLU A 57 -0.91 -13.96 -14.64
C GLU A 57 -0.78 -13.03 -15.85
N LEU A 58 -1.08 -13.55 -17.05
CA LEU A 58 -1.02 -12.77 -18.28
C LEU A 58 -2.04 -11.64 -18.29
N PHE A 59 -3.24 -11.86 -17.76
CA PHE A 59 -4.26 -10.82 -17.67
C PHE A 59 -3.75 -9.61 -16.88
N PHE A 60 -3.24 -9.83 -15.66
CA PHE A 60 -2.75 -8.73 -14.82
C PHE A 60 -1.50 -8.07 -15.38
N PHE A 61 -0.60 -8.84 -16.00
CA PHE A 61 0.53 -8.29 -16.73
C PHE A 61 0.08 -7.36 -17.88
N LEU A 62 -0.85 -7.82 -18.72
CA LEU A 62 -1.29 -7.10 -19.93
C LEU A 62 -2.10 -5.83 -19.61
N VAL A 63 -2.92 -5.85 -18.55
CA VAL A 63 -3.69 -4.66 -18.14
C VAL A 63 -2.87 -3.66 -17.32
N GLY A 64 -1.59 -3.93 -17.05
CA GLY A 64 -0.73 -3.06 -16.23
C GLY A 64 -1.11 -3.06 -14.75
N GLY A 65 -1.60 -4.20 -14.26
CA GLY A 65 -1.91 -4.42 -12.85
C GLY A 65 -0.63 -4.51 -12.00
N LYS A 66 -0.77 -4.25 -10.70
CA LYS A 66 0.34 -4.44 -9.75
C LYS A 66 0.71 -5.93 -9.68
N ALA A 67 2.01 -6.23 -9.56
CA ALA A 67 2.51 -7.61 -9.60
C ALA A 67 1.92 -8.51 -8.51
N TYR A 68 1.45 -7.96 -7.38
CA TYR A 68 0.82 -8.78 -6.35
C TYR A 68 -0.65 -9.15 -6.64
N TYR A 69 -1.29 -8.59 -7.67
CA TYR A 69 -2.68 -8.91 -8.00
C TYR A 69 -2.94 -10.39 -8.37
N PRO A 70 -2.10 -11.07 -9.18
CA PRO A 70 -2.27 -12.49 -9.46
C PRO A 70 -1.89 -13.40 -8.28
N ALA A 71 -1.24 -12.90 -7.22
CA ALA A 71 -0.66 -13.72 -6.14
C ALA A 71 -1.57 -14.83 -5.57
N PRO A 72 -2.90 -14.62 -5.39
CA PRO A 72 -3.78 -15.69 -4.91
C PRO A 72 -3.79 -16.95 -5.78
N ILE A 73 -3.54 -16.83 -7.10
CA ILE A 73 -3.53 -17.96 -8.02
C ILE A 73 -2.35 -18.92 -7.75
N TYR A 74 -1.29 -18.45 -7.10
CA TYR A 74 -0.12 -19.27 -6.78
C TYR A 74 -0.42 -20.36 -5.75
N ALA A 75 -1.45 -20.19 -4.90
CA ALA A 75 -1.87 -21.24 -3.97
C ALA A 75 -2.22 -22.55 -4.72
N LEU A 76 -2.88 -22.45 -5.87
CA LEU A 76 -3.20 -23.59 -6.73
C LEU A 76 -1.93 -24.21 -7.35
N ALA A 77 -1.00 -23.38 -7.82
CA ALA A 77 0.26 -23.84 -8.37
C ALA A 77 1.13 -24.55 -7.32
N TYR A 78 1.22 -24.01 -6.09
CA TYR A 78 1.93 -24.65 -4.99
C TYR A 78 1.30 -25.98 -4.58
N ALA A 79 -0.04 -26.06 -4.49
CA ALA A 79 -0.73 -27.30 -4.15
C ALA A 79 -0.40 -28.41 -5.17
N ALA A 80 -0.53 -28.13 -6.46
CA ALA A 80 -0.14 -29.06 -7.51
C ALA A 80 1.37 -29.36 -7.51
N GLY A 81 2.19 -28.36 -7.22
CA GLY A 81 3.63 -28.45 -7.12
C GLY A 81 4.10 -29.41 -6.04
N CYS A 82 3.43 -29.41 -4.89
CA CYS A 82 3.70 -30.37 -3.81
C CYS A 82 3.42 -31.80 -4.26
N VAL A 83 2.33 -32.05 -4.98
CA VAL A 83 2.02 -33.39 -5.52
C VAL A 83 3.07 -33.80 -6.55
N TRP A 84 3.38 -32.91 -7.49
CA TRP A 84 4.44 -33.13 -8.48
C TRP A 84 5.79 -33.46 -7.84
N PHE A 85 6.18 -32.73 -6.80
CA PHE A 85 7.45 -32.89 -6.13
C PHE A 85 7.55 -34.25 -5.42
N VAL A 86 6.48 -34.68 -4.75
CA VAL A 86 6.42 -36.00 -4.12
C VAL A 86 6.48 -37.13 -5.16
N GLU A 87 5.81 -36.98 -6.31
CA GLU A 87 5.85 -37.97 -7.39
C GLU A 87 7.22 -38.04 -8.08
N SER A 88 7.90 -36.89 -8.23
CA SER A 88 9.14 -36.75 -8.99
C SER A 88 10.39 -37.10 -8.15
N VAL A 89 10.42 -36.73 -6.87
CA VAL A 89 11.56 -36.95 -5.98
C VAL A 89 11.29 -38.13 -5.04
N ARG A 90 11.61 -39.34 -5.53
CA ARG A 90 11.34 -40.59 -4.81
C ARG A 90 12.25 -40.85 -3.61
N GLN A 91 13.46 -40.29 -3.62
CA GLN A 91 14.43 -40.52 -2.55
C GLN A 91 14.09 -39.65 -1.32
N PRO A 92 13.82 -40.24 -0.14
CA PRO A 92 13.32 -39.49 1.02
C PRO A 92 14.33 -38.49 1.58
N TRP A 93 15.63 -38.77 1.49
CA TRP A 93 16.66 -37.86 1.97
C TRP A 93 16.78 -36.61 1.08
N ILE A 94 16.72 -36.76 -0.25
CA ILE A 94 16.70 -35.62 -1.20
C ILE A 94 15.51 -34.73 -0.92
N ARG A 95 14.34 -35.34 -0.69
CA ARG A 95 13.12 -34.60 -0.35
C ARG A 95 13.29 -33.77 0.93
N ARG A 96 13.85 -34.37 1.99
CA ARG A 96 14.12 -33.66 3.26
C ARG A 96 15.11 -32.52 3.07
N VAL A 97 16.19 -32.75 2.32
CA VAL A 97 17.21 -31.71 2.04
C VAL A 97 16.59 -30.57 1.25
N ALA A 98 15.87 -30.85 0.17
CA ALA A 98 15.22 -29.82 -0.63
C ALA A 98 14.21 -28.98 0.17
N VAL A 99 13.40 -29.63 1.02
CA VAL A 99 12.49 -28.92 1.93
C VAL A 99 13.27 -28.07 2.94
N ALA A 100 14.31 -28.62 3.56
CA ALA A 100 15.13 -27.88 4.53
C ALA A 100 15.80 -26.65 3.89
N VAL A 101 16.31 -26.79 2.66
CA VAL A 101 16.89 -25.68 1.89
C VAL A 101 15.84 -24.63 1.55
N ALA A 102 14.65 -25.05 1.07
CA ALA A 102 13.57 -24.12 0.75
C ALA A 102 13.09 -23.35 1.98
N VAL A 103 12.97 -24.03 3.13
CA VAL A 103 12.64 -23.39 4.42
C VAL A 103 13.75 -22.42 4.83
N ALA A 104 15.02 -22.81 4.78
CA ALA A 104 16.13 -21.94 5.14
C ALA A 104 16.16 -20.66 4.29
N ILE A 105 15.99 -20.77 2.96
CA ILE A 105 15.92 -19.60 2.07
C ILE A 105 14.71 -18.73 2.42
N THR A 106 13.55 -19.34 2.71
CA THR A 106 12.34 -18.61 3.09
C THR A 106 12.55 -17.83 4.40
N VAL A 107 13.21 -18.43 5.40
CA VAL A 107 13.55 -17.76 6.67
C VAL A 107 14.49 -16.59 6.45
N VAL A 108 15.50 -16.73 5.58
CA VAL A 108 16.43 -15.63 5.24
C VAL A 108 15.71 -14.48 4.54
N LEU A 109 14.76 -14.78 3.64
CA LEU A 109 13.98 -13.77 2.93
C LEU A 109 12.79 -13.21 3.73
N LEU A 110 12.49 -13.78 4.90
CA LEU A 110 11.29 -13.46 5.67
C LEU A 110 11.19 -11.97 6.06
N PRO A 111 12.26 -11.26 6.46
CA PRO A 111 12.22 -9.82 6.72
C PRO A 111 11.87 -8.97 5.50
N ILE A 112 12.14 -9.48 4.29
CA ILE A 112 11.78 -8.80 3.04
C ILE A 112 10.31 -9.04 2.75
N GLY A 113 9.78 -10.25 3.01
CA GLY A 113 8.38 -10.60 2.72
C GLY A 113 7.38 -10.06 3.74
N LEU A 114 7.74 -10.11 5.04
CA LEU A 114 6.87 -9.78 6.16
C LEU A 114 7.52 -8.74 7.09
N PRO A 115 6.73 -7.81 7.67
CA PRO A 115 7.23 -6.78 8.58
C PRO A 115 7.46 -7.34 9.99
N ILE A 116 8.34 -8.33 10.11
CA ILE A 116 8.66 -8.99 11.39
C ILE A 116 9.77 -8.31 12.20
N LEU A 117 10.51 -7.39 11.57
CA LEU A 117 11.58 -6.66 12.23
C LEU A 117 11.00 -5.46 13.00
N PRO A 118 11.56 -5.11 14.17
CA PRO A 118 11.23 -3.87 14.85
C PRO A 118 11.44 -2.67 13.93
N ALA A 119 10.59 -1.65 14.07
CA ALA A 119 10.60 -0.50 13.18
C ALA A 119 11.99 0.17 13.10
N LYS A 120 12.63 0.39 14.26
CA LYS A 120 13.98 0.97 14.29
C LYS A 120 15.00 0.13 13.50
N THR A 121 14.98 -1.19 13.66
CA THR A 121 15.88 -2.10 12.93
C THR A 121 15.67 -2.04 11.43
N THR A 122 14.42 -1.94 10.97
CA THR A 122 14.12 -1.78 9.54
C THR A 122 14.63 -0.44 9.01
N ALA A 123 14.40 0.65 9.76
CA ALA A 123 14.84 2.00 9.41
C ALA A 123 16.38 2.11 9.31
N ASP A 124 17.11 1.45 10.20
CA ASP A 124 18.57 1.41 10.23
C ASP A 124 19.18 0.48 9.16
N SER A 125 18.36 -0.27 8.42
CA SER A 125 18.80 -1.27 7.45
C SER A 125 18.53 -0.86 5.99
N TRP A 126 18.89 -1.70 5.02
CA TRP A 126 18.51 -1.50 3.62
C TRP A 126 17.07 -1.96 3.32
N VAL A 127 16.41 -2.67 4.24
CA VAL A 127 15.09 -3.29 4.02
C VAL A 127 14.02 -2.26 3.71
N TRP A 128 14.04 -1.08 4.35
CA TRP A 128 13.06 -0.02 4.07
C TRP A 128 13.15 0.49 2.62
N LYS A 129 14.34 0.45 1.99
CA LYS A 129 14.52 0.83 0.58
C LYS A 129 13.96 -0.23 -0.37
N ALA A 130 14.06 -1.50 0.03
CA ALA A 130 13.53 -2.62 -0.74
C ALA A 130 12.01 -2.78 -0.59
N ARG A 131 11.45 -2.38 0.55
CA ARG A 131 10.03 -2.43 0.89
C ARG A 131 9.49 -1.04 1.23
N LYS A 132 9.41 -0.19 0.20
CA LYS A 132 8.89 1.18 0.33
C LYS A 132 7.45 1.21 0.84
N ASP A 133 6.66 0.23 0.43
CA ASP A 133 5.27 0.05 0.88
C ASP A 133 5.16 -0.14 2.40
N PHE A 134 6.12 -0.81 3.02
CA PHE A 134 6.22 -0.82 4.48
C PHE A 134 6.77 0.50 5.01
N ALA A 135 7.79 1.06 4.35
CA ALA A 135 8.46 2.30 4.75
C ALA A 135 7.51 3.50 4.88
N ASP A 136 6.44 3.54 4.07
CA ASP A 136 5.43 4.61 4.12
C ASP A 136 4.57 4.57 5.40
N MET A 137 4.58 3.45 6.13
CA MET A 137 3.95 3.35 7.46
C MET A 137 4.82 3.91 8.60
N TYR A 138 6.11 4.14 8.33
CA TYR A 138 7.05 4.63 9.33
C TYR A 138 6.84 6.12 9.56
N GLY A 139 6.75 6.50 10.83
CA GLY A 139 6.45 7.88 11.22
C GLY A 139 4.96 8.21 11.31
N TRP A 140 4.05 7.24 11.10
CA TRP A 140 2.62 7.47 11.34
C TRP A 140 2.30 8.04 12.73
N PRO A 141 2.87 7.52 13.84
CA PRO A 141 2.68 8.14 15.15
C PRO A 141 3.19 9.59 15.22
N ASP A 142 4.31 9.89 14.56
CA ASP A 142 4.88 11.23 14.51
C ASP A 142 3.99 12.18 13.69
N LEU A 143 3.46 11.72 12.56
CA LEU A 143 2.49 12.44 11.74
C LEU A 143 1.25 12.80 12.56
N VAL A 144 0.67 11.81 13.24
CA VAL A 144 -0.51 12.01 14.09
C VAL A 144 -0.21 13.00 15.21
N GLN A 145 0.95 12.90 15.85
CA GLN A 145 1.34 13.86 16.89
C GLN A 145 1.49 15.28 16.34
N GLN A 146 2.08 15.44 15.14
CA GLN A 146 2.23 16.74 14.49
C GLN A 146 0.86 17.35 14.15
N VAL A 147 -0.05 16.59 13.56
CA VAL A 147 -1.43 17.04 13.27
C VAL A 147 -2.20 17.36 14.55
N THR A 148 -2.06 16.52 15.58
CA THR A 148 -2.68 16.75 16.90
C THR A 148 -2.19 18.07 17.51
N ARG A 149 -0.88 18.36 17.43
CA ARG A 149 -0.32 19.62 17.91
C ARG A 149 -0.88 20.81 17.15
N VAL A 150 -0.97 20.71 15.81
CA VAL A 150 -1.58 21.77 14.97
C VAL A 150 -3.02 22.02 15.39
N TYR A 151 -3.83 20.97 15.56
CA TYR A 151 -5.21 21.09 16.03
C TYR A 151 -5.31 21.74 17.43
N GLN A 152 -4.48 21.29 18.37
CA GLN A 152 -4.43 21.81 19.74
C GLN A 152 -3.89 23.24 19.85
N GLN A 153 -3.26 23.77 18.81
CA GLN A 153 -2.77 25.14 18.75
C GLN A 153 -3.71 26.08 17.99
N LEU A 154 -4.79 25.57 17.39
CA LEU A 154 -5.79 26.43 16.74
C LEU A 154 -6.40 27.42 17.75
N PRO A 155 -6.57 28.70 17.38
CA PRO A 155 -7.36 29.65 18.17
C PRO A 155 -8.77 29.11 18.43
N LEU A 156 -9.36 29.42 19.59
CA LEU A 156 -10.71 28.93 19.96
C LEU A 156 -11.77 29.22 18.88
N ARG A 157 -11.68 30.40 18.23
CA ARG A 157 -12.58 30.79 17.14
C ARG A 157 -12.52 29.84 15.92
N ASP A 158 -11.38 29.20 15.68
CA ASP A 158 -11.14 28.32 14.54
C ASP A 158 -11.54 26.87 14.86
N ARG A 159 -11.85 26.55 16.13
CA ARG A 159 -12.18 25.18 16.58
C ARG A 159 -13.66 24.80 16.46
N SER A 160 -14.53 25.74 16.09
CA SER A 160 -15.98 25.53 16.08
C SER A 160 -16.45 24.48 15.06
N ALA A 161 -15.76 24.36 13.92
CA ALA A 161 -16.04 23.37 12.89
C ALA A 161 -14.75 23.03 12.13
N VAL A 162 -14.05 21.99 12.59
CA VAL A 162 -12.77 21.54 12.00
C VAL A 162 -12.96 20.18 11.34
N MET A 163 -12.30 19.99 10.19
CA MET A 163 -12.08 18.67 9.59
C MET A 163 -10.62 18.52 9.19
N ILE A 164 -10.14 17.29 9.09
CA ILE A 164 -8.80 16.97 8.58
C ILE A 164 -8.96 16.37 7.18
N LEU A 165 -8.29 16.96 6.19
CA LEU A 165 -8.24 16.47 4.82
C LEU A 165 -6.84 15.90 4.54
N ALA A 166 -6.74 14.59 4.40
CA ALA A 166 -5.50 13.90 4.07
C ALA A 166 -5.43 13.59 2.57
N SER A 167 -4.27 13.82 1.97
CA SER A 167 -4.03 13.64 0.53
C SER A 167 -4.12 12.18 0.11
N ASN A 168 -3.70 11.27 1.00
CA ASN A 168 -3.72 9.85 0.75
C ASN A 168 -4.38 9.04 1.88
N TYR A 169 -4.83 7.83 1.56
CA TYR A 169 -5.52 6.96 2.52
C TYR A 169 -4.61 6.43 3.63
N GLY A 170 -3.28 6.43 3.44
CA GLY A 170 -2.30 6.04 4.45
C GLY A 170 -2.21 7.09 5.56
N GLU A 171 -2.02 8.36 5.20
CA GLU A 171 -2.12 9.50 6.11
C GLU A 171 -3.46 9.51 6.86
N ALA A 172 -4.56 9.34 6.14
CA ALA A 172 -5.90 9.34 6.71
C ALA A 172 -6.10 8.18 7.71
N GLY A 173 -5.71 6.97 7.29
CA GLY A 173 -5.76 5.78 8.14
C GLY A 173 -4.85 5.90 9.37
N ALA A 174 -3.68 6.52 9.25
CA ALA A 174 -2.82 6.80 10.39
C ALA A 174 -3.53 7.69 11.43
N LEU A 175 -4.17 8.76 10.97
CA LEU A 175 -4.90 9.70 11.81
C LEU A 175 -6.13 9.06 12.47
N ASP A 176 -6.89 8.24 11.75
CA ASP A 176 -8.04 7.53 12.33
C ASP A 176 -7.62 6.42 13.30
N PHE A 177 -6.48 5.76 13.04
CA PHE A 177 -6.02 4.64 13.86
C PHE A 177 -5.28 5.09 15.13
N TYR A 178 -4.36 6.05 15.03
CA TYR A 178 -3.54 6.54 16.15
C TYR A 178 -4.08 7.82 16.78
N GLY A 179 -4.98 8.54 16.11
CA GLY A 179 -5.53 9.80 16.60
C GLY A 179 -6.53 9.59 17.74
N HIS A 180 -6.42 10.42 18.76
CA HIS A 180 -7.37 10.45 19.87
C HIS A 180 -7.92 11.86 20.06
N GLY A 181 -9.24 12.01 19.96
CA GLY A 181 -9.90 13.32 20.07
C GLY A 181 -9.62 14.27 18.90
N LEU A 182 -9.18 13.74 17.76
CA LEU A 182 -9.05 14.53 16.53
C LEU A 182 -10.43 14.82 15.91
N PRO A 183 -10.56 15.92 15.15
CA PRO A 183 -11.72 16.15 14.30
C PRO A 183 -11.88 15.05 13.25
N PRO A 184 -13.05 14.95 12.59
CA PRO A 184 -13.27 13.99 11.52
C PRO A 184 -12.19 14.06 10.42
N VAL A 185 -11.63 12.91 10.06
CA VAL A 185 -10.63 12.75 9.01
C VAL A 185 -11.30 12.28 7.74
N VAL A 186 -10.97 12.91 6.62
CA VAL A 186 -11.44 12.52 5.29
C VAL A 186 -10.27 12.46 4.32
N SER A 187 -10.34 11.53 3.37
CA SER A 187 -9.42 11.49 2.24
C SER A 187 -10.16 11.12 0.97
N PRO A 188 -9.92 11.84 -0.15
CA PRO A 188 -10.57 11.54 -1.41
C PRO A 188 -9.85 10.44 -2.19
N HIS A 189 -8.82 9.82 -1.59
CA HIS A 189 -7.97 8.83 -2.21
C HIS A 189 -8.57 7.42 -2.10
N LEU A 190 -8.63 6.70 -3.23
CA LEU A 190 -9.15 5.34 -3.36
C LEU A 190 -10.54 5.16 -2.70
N THR A 191 -10.73 4.06 -1.98
CA THR A 191 -11.98 3.70 -1.31
C THR A 191 -12.27 4.58 -0.09
N TYR A 192 -11.27 5.26 0.47
CA TYR A 192 -11.46 6.20 1.58
C TYR A 192 -12.46 7.31 1.23
N TYR A 193 -12.53 7.66 -0.06
CA TYR A 193 -13.49 8.60 -0.63
C TYR A 193 -14.94 8.35 -0.17
N TYR A 194 -15.31 7.07 -0.01
CA TYR A 194 -16.68 6.66 0.32
C TYR A 194 -17.00 6.71 1.82
N TRP A 195 -16.02 6.98 2.68
CA TRP A 195 -16.21 7.11 4.13
C TRP A 195 -16.42 8.56 4.57
N ALA A 196 -16.40 9.51 3.64
CA ALA A 196 -16.71 10.90 3.94
C ALA A 196 -18.16 11.06 4.48
N PRO A 197 -18.38 11.89 5.52
CA PRO A 197 -19.72 12.24 5.97
C PRO A 197 -20.55 12.91 4.87
N ALA A 198 -21.88 12.76 4.93
CA ALA A 198 -22.79 13.35 3.95
C ALA A 198 -22.78 14.89 3.95
N HIS A 199 -22.43 15.51 5.08
CA HIS A 199 -22.34 16.96 5.23
C HIS A 199 -20.94 17.36 5.69
N MET A 200 -20.24 18.14 4.88
CA MET A 200 -18.88 18.61 5.15
C MET A 200 -18.80 20.12 4.90
N THR A 201 -19.18 20.90 5.92
CA THR A 201 -19.12 22.36 5.89
C THR A 201 -18.21 22.93 6.99
N PRO A 202 -16.95 22.46 7.10
CA PRO A 202 -16.02 22.98 8.10
C PRO A 202 -15.66 24.45 7.82
N SER A 203 -15.48 25.24 8.88
CA SER A 203 -14.96 26.61 8.77
C SER A 203 -13.42 26.63 8.68
N THR A 204 -12.78 25.60 9.22
CA THR A 204 -11.32 25.39 9.20
C THR A 204 -11.01 23.96 8.76
N VAL A 205 -10.07 23.79 7.84
CA VAL A 205 -9.60 22.46 7.40
C VAL A 205 -8.11 22.36 7.68
N ILE A 206 -7.71 21.34 8.44
CA ILE A 206 -6.30 20.96 8.55
C ILE A 206 -6.00 20.04 7.36
N VAL A 207 -5.09 20.44 6.50
CA VAL A 207 -4.80 19.70 5.27
C VAL A 207 -3.41 19.08 5.34
N VAL A 208 -3.29 17.80 5.02
CA VAL A 208 -2.06 17.02 5.06
C VAL A 208 -1.70 16.55 3.65
N GLY A 209 -0.45 16.75 3.22
CA GLY A 209 0.07 16.14 1.99
C GLY A 209 -0.28 16.86 0.68
N TYR A 210 -0.93 18.02 0.72
CA TYR A 210 -1.27 18.79 -0.48
C TYR A 210 -0.29 19.92 -0.78
N SER A 211 -0.15 20.26 -2.06
CA SER A 211 0.60 21.43 -2.50
C SER A 211 -0.20 22.72 -2.32
N ARG A 212 0.48 23.82 -1.93
CA ARG A 212 -0.14 25.14 -1.77
C ARG A 212 -0.88 25.64 -3.03
N PRO A 213 -0.33 25.52 -4.25
CA PRO A 213 -1.03 25.96 -5.46
C PRO A 213 -2.38 25.25 -5.67
N TYR A 214 -2.44 23.94 -5.38
CA TYR A 214 -3.69 23.19 -5.50
C TYR A 214 -4.73 23.67 -4.49
N LEU A 215 -4.32 23.90 -3.24
CA LEU A 215 -5.20 24.40 -2.19
C LEU A 215 -5.74 25.81 -2.47
N GLY A 216 -4.96 26.64 -3.17
CA GLY A 216 -5.39 27.98 -3.60
C GLY A 216 -6.63 27.99 -4.51
N THR A 217 -7.01 26.85 -5.07
CA THR A 217 -8.23 26.72 -5.86
C THR A 217 -9.50 26.47 -5.03
N PHE A 218 -9.35 26.15 -3.74
CA PHE A 218 -10.44 25.80 -2.82
C PHE A 218 -10.54 26.71 -1.59
N PHE A 219 -9.44 27.36 -1.19
CA PHE A 219 -9.36 28.14 0.05
C PHE A 219 -8.78 29.53 -0.18
N GLY A 220 -9.34 30.53 0.51
CA GLY A 220 -8.88 31.92 0.46
C GLY A 220 -7.76 32.25 1.45
N ASP A 221 -7.61 31.47 2.52
CA ASP A 221 -6.53 31.61 3.51
C ASP A 221 -5.84 30.25 3.71
N ILE A 222 -4.53 30.20 3.48
CA ILE A 222 -3.72 28.98 3.52
C ILE A 222 -2.42 29.29 4.24
N GLN A 223 -2.27 28.74 5.44
CA GLN A 223 -1.11 28.92 6.29
C GLN A 223 -0.41 27.59 6.53
N GLN A 224 0.91 27.52 6.31
CA GLN A 224 1.67 26.34 6.70
C GLN A 224 1.80 26.30 8.22
N ALA A 225 1.38 25.20 8.83
CA ALA A 225 1.45 25.01 10.28
C ALA A 225 2.63 24.11 10.68
N ALA A 226 2.95 23.12 9.85
CA ALA A 226 4.08 22.23 10.07
C ALA A 226 4.55 21.57 8.77
N THR A 227 5.64 20.82 8.87
CA THR A 227 6.18 19.95 7.82
C THR A 227 6.32 18.55 8.41
N ILE A 228 5.82 17.53 7.71
CA ILE A 228 5.84 16.14 8.15
C ILE A 228 7.29 15.69 8.28
N THR A 229 7.63 15.26 9.49
CA THR A 229 8.89 14.61 9.83
C THR A 229 8.62 13.28 10.52
N ASN A 230 9.64 12.43 10.63
CA ASN A 230 9.56 11.23 11.45
C ASN A 230 10.84 11.05 12.27
N SER A 231 10.68 10.46 13.45
CA SER A 231 11.73 10.19 14.42
C SER A 231 12.78 9.19 13.94
N TYR A 232 12.48 8.44 12.88
CA TYR A 232 13.41 7.50 12.24
C TYR A 232 14.37 8.16 11.25
N GLY A 233 14.17 9.43 10.90
CA GLY A 233 14.98 10.12 9.89
C GLY A 233 14.82 9.57 8.47
N LEU A 234 13.73 8.83 8.21
CA LEU A 234 13.46 8.23 6.90
C LEU A 234 12.84 9.27 5.96
N HIS A 235 13.40 9.41 4.76
CA HIS A 235 12.79 10.21 3.70
C HIS A 235 11.87 9.32 2.85
N ASN A 236 10.75 8.90 3.44
CA ASN A 236 9.69 8.14 2.77
C ASN A 236 8.75 9.09 1.98
N TYR A 237 7.65 8.57 1.44
CA TYR A 237 6.75 9.35 0.61
C TYR A 237 6.14 10.58 1.33
N GLU A 238 5.84 10.42 2.62
CA GLU A 238 5.20 11.48 3.44
C GLU A 238 6.19 12.52 3.96
N TYR A 239 7.47 12.17 4.05
CA TYR A 239 8.48 13.05 4.61
C TYR A 239 8.60 14.35 3.80
N GLY A 240 8.63 15.48 4.51
CA GLY A 240 8.79 16.80 3.90
C GLY A 240 7.50 17.39 3.32
N GLN A 241 6.39 16.65 3.30
CA GLN A 241 5.09 17.20 2.92
C GLN A 241 4.60 18.19 3.98
N ALA A 242 3.74 19.13 3.58
CA ALA A 242 3.27 20.18 4.47
C ALA A 242 1.95 19.82 5.17
N ILE A 243 1.80 20.32 6.40
CA ILE A 243 0.54 20.38 7.13
C ILE A 243 0.07 21.83 7.10
N TRP A 244 -1.08 22.08 6.49
CA TRP A 244 -1.68 23.39 6.31
C TRP A 244 -2.87 23.59 7.24
N ILE A 245 -3.10 24.84 7.64
CA ILE A 245 -4.38 25.31 8.14
C ILE A 245 -5.01 26.12 7.02
N CYS A 246 -6.16 25.65 6.53
CA CYS A 246 -6.92 26.28 5.46
C CYS A 246 -8.21 26.86 6.03
N ARG A 247 -8.52 28.10 5.69
CA ARG A 247 -9.74 28.82 6.08
C ARG A 247 -10.36 29.50 4.88
N SER A 248 -11.53 30.09 5.08
CA SER A 248 -12.28 30.83 4.05
C SER A 248 -12.50 29.96 2.80
N PRO A 249 -13.23 28.83 2.92
CA PRO A 249 -13.49 27.97 1.78
C PRO A 249 -14.20 28.77 0.68
N LEU A 250 -13.61 28.77 -0.52
CA LEU A 250 -14.19 29.41 -1.71
C LEU A 250 -15.40 28.63 -2.21
N VAL A 251 -15.37 27.31 -1.98
CA VAL A 251 -16.47 26.38 -2.22
C VAL A 251 -16.58 25.47 -0.99
N PRO A 252 -17.79 25.16 -0.50
CA PRO A 252 -17.99 24.15 0.55
C PRO A 252 -17.30 22.82 0.23
N LEU A 253 -16.76 22.14 1.25
CA LEU A 253 -15.93 20.94 1.04
C LEU A 253 -16.74 19.78 0.44
N ASP A 254 -18.02 19.64 0.79
CA ASP A 254 -18.95 18.69 0.19
C ASP A 254 -19.12 18.90 -1.33
N GLN A 255 -19.20 20.14 -1.79
CA GLN A 255 -19.28 20.48 -3.21
C GLN A 255 -17.93 20.32 -3.92
N ALA A 256 -16.81 20.57 -3.22
CA ALA A 256 -15.48 20.33 -3.75
C ALA A 256 -15.14 18.82 -3.83
N TRP A 257 -15.76 17.98 -3.00
CA TRP A 257 -15.40 16.57 -2.81
C TRP A 257 -15.27 15.76 -4.11
N PRO A 258 -16.22 15.82 -5.07
CA PRO A 258 -16.09 15.04 -6.31
C PRO A 258 -14.86 15.44 -7.15
N ARG A 259 -14.39 16.69 -7.03
CA ARG A 259 -13.20 17.20 -7.75
C ARG A 259 -11.89 16.78 -7.08
N LEU A 260 -11.94 16.40 -5.81
CA LEU A 260 -10.77 15.97 -5.05
C LEU A 260 -10.46 14.48 -5.26
N LYS A 261 -11.37 13.70 -5.86
CA LYS A 261 -11.24 12.24 -6.02
C LYS A 261 -9.94 11.85 -6.71
N ALA A 262 -9.10 11.11 -5.99
CA ALA A 262 -7.81 10.62 -6.46
C ALA A 262 -7.83 9.08 -6.52
N LEU A 263 -7.24 8.52 -7.57
CA LEU A 263 -7.22 7.08 -7.82
C LEU A 263 -5.80 6.54 -8.01
N ASP A 264 -4.78 7.36 -7.81
CA ASP A 264 -3.38 7.16 -8.19
C ASP A 264 -2.46 6.89 -6.99
#